data_AF-A0A0U5AQV1-F1
#
_entry.id   AF-A0A0U5AQV1-F1
#
_cell.length_a   1.000
_cell.length_b   1.000
_cell.length_c   1.000
_cell.angle_alpha   90.00
_cell.angle_beta   90.00
_cell.angle_gamma   90.00
#
_symmetry.space_group_name_H-M   'P 1'
#
loop_
_entity.id
_entity.type
_entity.pdbx_description
1 polymer ?
#
loop_
_entity_poly.entity_id
_entity_poly.type
_entity_poly.pdbx_seq_one_letter_code
_entity_poly.pdbx_strand_id
1 'polypeptide(L)'
;MLELLRKKWDDYFTAITFAEGGDVDTARYFLKRKRKERAPSPAWDEIFTAVTFAEAGELDTARLILHSKKRVLFILEEDGVNQEVLSYVEGLCKRLNLPVEVLVLSKSEASRSALEVFLNHLKSEGILFRVSYVESPLSLDRVLMEYVKKNEGVEFLIVKPSHKHSQAEDERIIKGIWERLGLPFILVKERGAM
;
A
#
# COMPACT_ATOMS: atom_id res chain seq x y z
N MET A 1 14.72 22.36 -7.65
CA MET A 1 13.88 21.65 -6.65
C MET A 1 13.94 20.13 -6.84
N LEU A 2 13.81 19.61 -8.07
CA LEU A 2 13.88 18.16 -8.38
C LEU A 2 15.27 17.52 -8.14
N GLU A 3 16.37 18.19 -8.47
CA GLU A 3 17.73 17.66 -8.23
C GLU A 3 18.07 17.47 -6.75
N LEU A 4 17.51 18.33 -5.90
CA LEU A 4 17.72 18.30 -4.45
C LEU A 4 16.98 17.14 -3.80
N LEU A 5 15.83 16.76 -4.37
CA LEU A 5 15.08 15.58 -3.96
C LEU A 5 15.85 14.32 -4.38
N ARG A 6 16.26 14.22 -5.65
CA ARG A 6 17.04 13.09 -6.16
C ARG A 6 18.30 12.81 -5.33
N LYS A 7 19.05 13.87 -5.00
CA LYS A 7 20.25 13.74 -4.17
C LYS A 7 19.97 13.24 -2.75
N LYS A 8 18.86 13.66 -2.13
CA LYS A 8 18.46 13.15 -0.80
C LYS A 8 18.12 11.66 -0.86
N TRP A 9 17.45 11.22 -1.91
CA TRP A 9 17.14 9.82 -2.13
C TRP A 9 18.41 8.99 -2.31
N ASP A 10 19.36 9.46 -3.12
CA ASP A 10 20.64 8.79 -3.32
C ASP A 10 21.40 8.63 -1.99
N ASP A 11 21.39 9.65 -1.12
CA ASP A 11 22.01 9.58 0.21
C ASP A 11 21.33 8.52 1.12
N TYR A 12 20.00 8.35 1.04
CA TYR A 12 19.29 7.32 1.79
C TYR A 12 19.57 5.90 1.29
N PHE A 13 19.55 5.67 -0.03
CA PHE A 13 19.89 4.36 -0.59
C PHE A 13 21.31 3.97 -0.29
N THR A 14 22.23 4.93 -0.37
CA THR A 14 23.63 4.73 0.00
C THR A 14 23.75 4.29 1.46
N ALA A 15 23.03 4.94 2.38
CA ALA A 15 23.03 4.56 3.79
C ALA A 15 22.52 3.13 4.04
N ILE A 16 21.46 2.69 3.34
CA ILE A 16 20.93 1.32 3.44
C ILE A 16 21.98 0.31 2.97
N THR A 17 22.62 0.56 1.83
CA THR A 17 23.63 -0.36 1.28
C THR A 17 24.83 -0.52 2.21
N PHE A 18 25.26 0.54 2.90
CA PHE A 18 26.31 0.42 3.92
C PHE A 18 25.84 -0.34 5.17
N ALA A 19 24.59 -0.16 5.60
CA ALA A 19 24.02 -0.91 6.71
C ALA A 19 23.94 -2.42 6.40
N GLU A 20 23.57 -2.79 5.18
CA GLU A 20 23.57 -4.18 4.68
C GLU A 20 24.97 -4.81 4.75
N GLY A 21 26.01 -4.03 4.44
CA GLY A 21 27.41 -4.44 4.58
C GLY A 21 27.95 -4.49 6.01
N GLY A 22 27.12 -4.19 7.02
CA GLY A 22 27.53 -4.12 8.43
C GLY A 22 28.31 -2.84 8.82
N ASP A 23 28.42 -1.87 7.90
CA ASP A 23 29.12 -0.60 8.13
C ASP A 23 28.13 0.50 8.61
N VAL A 24 27.73 0.34 9.87
CA VAL A 24 26.72 1.19 10.53
C VAL A 24 27.19 2.63 10.71
N ASP A 25 28.51 2.85 10.88
CA ASP A 25 29.06 4.18 11.09
C ASP A 25 29.03 5.01 9.80
N THR A 26 29.35 4.38 8.66
CA THR A 26 29.21 5.00 7.34
C THR A 26 27.75 5.26 6.99
N ALA A 27 26.85 4.32 7.28
CA ALA A 27 25.40 4.54 7.10
C ALA A 27 24.90 5.77 7.87
N ARG A 28 25.30 5.92 9.15
CA ARG A 28 24.94 7.09 9.98
C ARG A 28 25.54 8.40 9.48
N TYR A 29 26.72 8.36 8.86
CA TYR A 29 27.36 9.55 8.29
C TYR A 29 26.51 10.16 7.16
N PHE A 30 25.99 9.34 6.24
CA PHE A 30 25.11 9.81 5.17
C PHE A 30 23.80 10.40 5.71
N LEU A 31 23.25 9.84 6.80
CA LEU A 31 22.03 10.33 7.44
C LEU A 31 22.22 11.65 8.20
N LYS A 32 23.39 11.89 8.80
CA LYS A 32 23.66 13.11 9.60
C LYS A 32 23.96 14.35 8.76
N ARG A 33 24.11 14.22 7.43
CA ARG A 33 24.72 15.24 6.58
C ARG A 33 23.90 16.53 6.35
N LYS A 34 22.63 16.63 6.78
CA LYS A 34 21.88 17.91 6.76
C LYS A 34 20.87 18.12 7.89
N ARG A 35 21.29 18.86 8.92
CA ARG A 35 20.42 19.62 9.84
C ARG A 35 20.28 21.06 9.32
N LYS A 36 19.55 21.29 8.22
CA LYS A 36 18.91 22.59 7.93
C LYS A 36 17.99 22.52 6.70
N GLU A 37 16.80 23.07 6.94
CA GLU A 37 15.71 23.47 6.02
C GLU A 37 14.61 22.46 5.65
N ARG A 38 13.39 22.99 5.84
CA ARG A 38 12.09 22.35 6.01
C ARG A 38 11.49 21.93 4.66
N ALA A 39 11.44 20.62 4.45
CA ALA A 39 10.37 19.91 3.77
C ALA A 39 10.01 18.73 4.69
N PRO A 40 8.79 18.18 4.69
CA PRO A 40 8.45 17.07 5.59
C PRO A 40 9.35 15.89 5.21
N SER A 41 10.36 15.65 6.03
CA SER A 41 11.18 14.45 5.98
C SER A 41 10.28 13.27 6.36
N PRO A 42 10.52 12.06 5.84
CA PRO A 42 10.01 10.86 6.51
C PRO A 42 10.33 10.98 8.00
N ALA A 43 9.37 10.60 8.85
CA ALA A 43 9.55 10.70 10.29
C ALA A 43 10.82 9.90 10.62
N TRP A 44 11.71 10.42 11.48
CA TRP A 44 12.98 9.74 11.80
C TRP A 44 12.79 8.26 12.16
N ASP A 45 11.64 7.95 12.75
CA ASP A 45 11.19 6.60 13.08
C ASP A 45 11.08 5.68 11.86
N GLU A 46 10.60 6.15 10.71
CA GLU A 46 10.51 5.38 9.46
C GLU A 46 11.92 5.03 8.94
N ILE A 47 12.87 5.96 9.02
CA ILE A 47 14.25 5.71 8.61
C ILE A 47 14.91 4.67 9.52
N PHE A 48 14.75 4.79 10.84
CA PHE A 48 15.30 3.80 11.77
C PHE A 48 14.64 2.42 11.60
N THR A 49 13.33 2.39 11.39
CA THR A 49 12.59 1.16 11.12
C THR A 49 13.11 0.50 9.84
N ALA A 50 13.29 1.28 8.77
CA ALA A 50 13.86 0.78 7.51
C ALA A 50 15.27 0.21 7.69
N VAL A 51 16.13 0.88 8.47
CA VAL A 51 17.47 0.38 8.78
C VAL A 51 17.41 -0.94 9.55
N THR A 52 16.53 -1.07 10.55
CA THR A 52 16.37 -2.32 11.31
C THR A 52 15.89 -3.48 10.42
N PHE A 53 14.96 -3.23 9.50
CA PHE A 53 14.55 -4.25 8.53
C PHE A 53 15.69 -4.61 7.57
N ALA A 54 16.50 -3.64 7.14
CA ALA A 54 17.67 -3.92 6.31
C ALA A 54 18.71 -4.77 7.05
N GLU A 55 18.97 -4.49 8.34
CA GLU A 55 19.87 -5.27 9.20
C GLU A 55 19.37 -6.71 9.43
N ALA A 56 18.05 -6.92 9.44
CA ALA A 56 17.45 -8.25 9.51
C ALA A 56 17.46 -9.01 8.16
N GLY A 57 18.03 -8.42 7.10
CA GLY A 57 18.01 -8.96 5.75
C GLY A 57 16.68 -8.76 5.01
N GLU A 58 15.73 -8.03 5.60
CA GLU A 58 14.44 -7.68 5.00
C GLU A 58 14.54 -6.37 4.18
N LEU A 59 15.39 -6.39 3.16
CA LEU A 59 15.70 -5.22 2.31
C LEU A 59 14.47 -4.68 1.57
N ASP A 60 13.52 -5.54 1.24
CA ASP A 60 12.28 -5.13 0.58
C ASP A 60 11.41 -4.31 1.54
N THR A 61 11.24 -4.76 2.79
CA THR A 61 10.52 -4.03 3.84
C THR A 61 11.19 -2.69 4.14
N ALA A 62 12.52 -2.67 4.23
CA ALA A 62 13.30 -1.46 4.39
C ALA A 62 13.08 -0.45 3.26
N ARG A 63 13.09 -0.94 2.01
CA ARG A 63 12.84 -0.13 0.83
C ARG A 63 11.40 0.38 0.80
N LEU A 64 10.39 -0.37 1.22
CA LEU A 64 8.99 0.08 1.28
C LEU A 64 8.81 1.28 2.20
N ILE A 65 9.36 1.17 3.42
CA ILE A 65 9.29 2.20 4.44
C ILE A 65 9.93 3.50 3.94
N LEU A 66 10.94 3.38 3.06
CA LEU A 66 11.61 4.51 2.47
C LEU A 66 10.98 4.98 1.15
N HIS A 67 10.49 4.11 0.26
CA HIS A 67 10.18 4.43 -1.14
C HIS A 67 8.78 4.96 -1.42
N SER A 68 7.73 4.57 -0.70
CA SER A 68 6.38 4.77 -1.27
C SER A 68 5.45 5.56 -0.37
N LYS A 69 5.21 6.84 -0.73
CA LYS A 69 3.84 7.35 -0.56
C LYS A 69 2.90 6.54 -1.46
N LYS A 70 3.31 6.32 -2.72
CA LYS A 70 2.55 5.73 -3.84
C LYS A 70 2.27 4.24 -3.70
N ARG A 71 0.99 3.86 -3.61
CA ARG A 71 0.58 2.46 -3.48
C ARG A 71 -0.80 2.19 -4.06
N VAL A 72 -1.07 0.91 -4.29
CA VAL A 72 -2.38 0.38 -4.64
C VAL A 72 -3.20 0.23 -3.37
N LEU A 73 -4.43 0.76 -3.33
CA LEU A 73 -5.36 0.47 -2.24
C LEU A 73 -6.38 -0.57 -2.70
N PHE A 74 -6.32 -1.78 -2.16
CA PHE A 74 -7.26 -2.86 -2.43
C PHE A 74 -8.25 -3.02 -1.28
N ILE A 75 -9.55 -2.96 -1.58
CA ILE A 75 -10.59 -2.98 -0.55
C ILE A 75 -11.34 -4.30 -0.57
N LEU A 76 -11.46 -4.89 0.62
CA LEU A 76 -12.18 -6.12 0.90
C LEU A 76 -13.39 -5.85 1.78
N GLU A 77 -14.55 -5.66 1.13
CA GLU A 77 -15.82 -5.32 1.81
C GLU A 77 -16.55 -6.55 2.38
N GLU A 78 -16.47 -7.71 1.71
CA GLU A 78 -17.29 -8.89 2.03
C GLU A 78 -16.51 -10.20 2.16
N ASP A 79 -17.29 -11.23 2.46
CA ASP A 79 -16.92 -12.62 2.59
C ASP A 79 -16.74 -13.23 1.19
N GLY A 80 -15.61 -13.90 0.96
CA GLY A 80 -15.36 -14.58 -0.32
C GLY A 80 -14.70 -13.68 -1.35
N VAL A 81 -13.40 -13.45 -1.16
CA VAL A 81 -12.57 -12.90 -2.24
C VAL A 81 -12.22 -14.05 -3.18
N ASN A 82 -12.73 -13.99 -4.41
CA ASN A 82 -12.39 -14.96 -5.43
C ASN A 82 -10.91 -14.84 -5.80
N GLN A 83 -10.24 -15.98 -5.97
CA GLN A 83 -8.86 -16.10 -6.41
C GLN A 83 -8.58 -15.31 -7.68
N GLU A 84 -9.54 -15.20 -8.61
CA GLU A 84 -9.40 -14.39 -9.83
C GLU A 84 -9.12 -12.90 -9.52
N VAL A 85 -9.80 -12.34 -8.52
CA VAL A 85 -9.60 -10.95 -8.10
C VAL A 85 -8.22 -10.78 -7.48
N LEU A 86 -7.82 -11.73 -6.63
CA LEU A 86 -6.51 -11.73 -5.98
C LEU A 86 -5.38 -11.82 -7.01
N SER A 87 -5.47 -12.74 -7.97
CA SER A 87 -4.51 -12.86 -9.07
C SER A 87 -4.49 -11.63 -9.97
N TYR A 88 -5.64 -10.96 -10.17
CA TYR A 88 -5.68 -9.70 -10.89
C TYR A 88 -4.93 -8.59 -10.15
N VAL A 89 -5.18 -8.42 -8.85
CA VAL A 89 -4.49 -7.43 -8.01
C VAL A 89 -2.99 -7.70 -8.00
N GLU A 90 -2.58 -8.94 -7.80
CA GLU A 90 -1.18 -9.37 -7.85
C GLU A 90 -0.54 -9.01 -9.19
N GLY A 91 -1.15 -9.43 -10.31
CA GLY A 91 -0.63 -9.15 -11.64
C GLY A 91 -0.55 -7.66 -11.95
N LEU A 92 -1.46 -6.86 -11.39
CA LEU A 92 -1.41 -5.41 -11.51
C LEU A 92 -0.26 -4.82 -10.70
N CYS A 93 -0.07 -5.25 -9.45
CA CYS A 93 1.03 -4.79 -8.60
C CYS A 93 2.39 -5.13 -9.20
N LYS A 94 2.54 -6.33 -9.79
CA LYS A 94 3.74 -6.74 -10.55
C LYS A 94 4.00 -5.83 -11.74
N ARG A 95 2.99 -5.60 -12.58
CA ARG A 95 3.14 -4.77 -13.79
C ARG A 95 3.47 -3.31 -13.47
N LEU A 96 2.91 -2.78 -12.38
CA LEU A 96 3.10 -1.39 -11.99
C LEU A 96 4.30 -1.20 -11.06
N ASN A 97 4.87 -2.29 -10.53
CA ASN A 97 5.92 -2.28 -9.51
C ASN A 97 5.53 -1.39 -8.31
N LEU A 98 4.28 -1.54 -7.86
CA LEU A 98 3.74 -0.78 -6.74
C LEU A 98 3.35 -1.71 -5.58
N PRO A 99 3.57 -1.26 -4.33
CA PRO A 99 3.10 -1.98 -3.17
C PRO A 99 1.57 -1.95 -3.08
N VAL A 100 1.00 -2.92 -2.38
CA VAL A 100 -0.45 -3.02 -2.13
C VAL A 100 -0.78 -2.85 -0.66
N GLU A 101 -1.70 -1.93 -0.38
CA GLU A 101 -2.36 -1.82 0.91
C GLU A 101 -3.74 -2.46 0.83
N VAL A 102 -3.99 -3.46 1.67
CA VAL A 102 -5.27 -4.16 1.74
C VAL A 102 -6.08 -3.60 2.90
N LEU A 103 -7.23 -3.03 2.59
CA LEU A 103 -8.19 -2.51 3.57
C LEU A 103 -9.32 -3.53 3.76
N VAL A 104 -9.33 -4.17 4.93
CA VAL A 104 -10.31 -5.22 5.27
C VAL A 104 -11.44 -4.62 6.11
N LEU A 105 -12.65 -4.67 5.57
CA LEU A 105 -13.88 -4.19 6.24
C LEU A 105 -14.75 -5.35 6.75
N SER A 106 -14.58 -6.57 6.21
CA SER A 106 -15.29 -7.77 6.67
C SER A 106 -14.69 -8.34 7.97
N LYS A 107 -15.55 -8.95 8.79
CA LYS A 107 -15.19 -9.68 10.03
C LYS A 107 -15.12 -11.20 9.86
N SER A 108 -15.33 -11.73 8.66
CA SER A 108 -15.46 -13.16 8.44
C SER A 108 -14.15 -13.92 8.41
N GLU A 109 -14.14 -15.10 9.04
CA GLU A 109 -12.98 -15.99 9.05
C GLU A 109 -12.64 -16.53 7.65
N ALA A 110 -13.65 -16.75 6.79
CA ALA A 110 -13.42 -17.21 5.42
C ALA A 110 -12.59 -16.21 4.60
N SER A 111 -12.84 -14.90 4.78
CA SER A 111 -12.04 -13.85 4.15
C SER A 111 -10.62 -13.79 4.68
N ARG A 112 -10.39 -14.13 5.96
CA ARG A 112 -9.05 -14.16 6.56
C ARG A 112 -8.19 -15.27 5.94
N SER A 113 -8.72 -16.47 5.80
CA SER A 113 -7.97 -17.59 5.19
C SER A 113 -7.60 -17.32 3.72
N ALA A 114 -8.53 -16.78 2.92
CA ALA A 114 -8.25 -16.41 1.53
C ALA A 114 -7.22 -15.26 1.44
N LEU A 115 -7.31 -14.29 2.35
CA LEU A 115 -6.34 -13.21 2.47
C LEU A 115 -4.96 -13.76 2.84
N GLU A 116 -4.83 -14.67 3.81
CA GLU A 116 -3.54 -15.26 4.19
C GLU A 116 -2.84 -15.95 3.02
N VAL A 117 -3.58 -16.74 2.22
CA VAL A 117 -3.03 -17.36 1.00
C VAL A 117 -2.51 -16.30 0.03
N PHE A 118 -3.29 -15.23 -0.17
CA PHE A 118 -2.88 -14.11 -1.01
C PHE A 118 -1.63 -13.39 -0.50
N LEU A 119 -1.56 -13.08 0.80
CA LEU A 119 -0.40 -12.41 1.39
C LEU A 119 0.86 -13.26 1.29
N ASN A 120 0.73 -14.59 1.44
CA ASN A 120 1.83 -15.52 1.25
C ASN A 120 2.33 -15.51 -0.20
N HIS A 121 1.42 -15.44 -1.18
CA HIS A 121 1.79 -15.30 -2.59
C HIS A 121 2.47 -13.96 -2.88
N LEU A 122 1.94 -12.85 -2.36
CA LEU A 122 2.60 -11.54 -2.50
C LEU A 122 4.03 -11.59 -1.95
N LYS A 123 4.21 -12.22 -0.77
CA LYS A 123 5.52 -12.40 -0.15
C LYS A 123 6.46 -13.26 -1.01
N SER A 124 6.00 -14.39 -1.54
CA SER A 124 6.84 -15.26 -2.38
C SER A 124 7.27 -14.58 -3.68
N GLU A 125 6.48 -13.63 -4.15
CA GLU A 125 6.73 -12.85 -5.37
C GLU A 125 7.50 -11.55 -5.11
N GLY A 126 7.92 -11.29 -3.86
CA GLY A 126 8.63 -10.06 -3.48
C GLY A 126 7.77 -8.79 -3.59
N ILE A 127 6.44 -8.93 -3.63
CA ILE A 127 5.52 -7.81 -3.69
C ILE A 127 5.29 -7.30 -2.27
N LEU A 128 5.56 -6.01 -2.10
CA LEU A 128 5.41 -5.31 -0.85
C LEU A 128 3.93 -5.07 -0.51
N PHE A 129 3.55 -5.35 0.74
CA PHE A 129 2.17 -5.16 1.17
C PHE A 129 2.00 -4.67 2.61
N ARG A 130 0.84 -4.07 2.87
CA ARG A 130 0.32 -3.71 4.20
C ARG A 130 -1.13 -4.15 4.32
N VAL A 131 -1.55 -4.57 5.51
CA VAL A 131 -2.95 -4.91 5.81
C VAL A 131 -3.48 -3.98 6.90
N SER A 132 -4.65 -3.40 6.67
CA SER A 132 -5.36 -2.54 7.63
C SER A 132 -6.77 -3.08 7.84
N TYR A 133 -7.09 -3.41 9.09
CA TYR A 133 -8.45 -3.80 9.48
C TYR A 133 -9.20 -2.56 9.95
N VAL A 134 -10.35 -2.28 9.34
CA VAL A 134 -11.19 -1.13 9.72
C VAL A 134 -12.55 -1.65 10.15
N GLU A 135 -12.83 -1.52 11.44
CA GLU A 135 -14.18 -1.68 11.96
C GLU A 135 -14.87 -0.32 11.93
N SER A 136 -15.85 -0.15 11.04
CA SER A 136 -16.61 1.09 10.97
C SER A 136 -18.08 0.83 10.64
N PRO A 137 -19.02 1.48 11.36
CA PRO A 137 -20.43 1.47 10.98
C PRO A 137 -20.73 2.43 9.82
N LEU A 138 -19.72 3.13 9.30
CA LEU A 138 -19.87 4.09 8.21
C LEU A 138 -19.99 3.38 6.86
N SER A 139 -20.65 4.04 5.91
CA SER A 139 -20.70 3.62 4.51
C SER A 139 -19.30 3.59 3.88
N LEU A 140 -19.09 2.70 2.91
CA LEU A 140 -17.82 2.50 2.20
C LEU A 140 -17.21 3.82 1.70
N ASP A 141 -18.03 4.69 1.10
CA ASP A 141 -17.58 6.00 0.60
C ASP A 141 -16.94 6.85 1.71
N ARG A 142 -17.53 6.89 2.90
CA ARG A 142 -17.01 7.64 4.05
C ARG A 142 -15.73 7.03 4.59
N VAL A 143 -15.69 5.71 4.72
CA VAL A 143 -14.49 4.99 5.17
C VAL A 143 -13.32 5.30 4.25
N LEU A 144 -13.52 5.21 2.93
CA LEU A 144 -12.49 5.50 1.94
C LEU A 144 -12.08 6.96 1.94
N MET A 145 -13.04 7.89 2.06
CA MET A 145 -12.75 9.32 2.14
C MET A 145 -11.88 9.65 3.36
N GLU A 146 -12.22 9.13 4.54
CA GLU A 146 -11.40 9.34 5.73
C GLU A 146 -10.03 8.68 5.61
N TYR A 147 -10.00 7.48 5.03
CA TYR A 147 -8.77 6.73 4.85
C TYR A 147 -7.79 7.46 3.93
N VAL A 148 -8.24 7.84 2.73
CA VAL A 148 -7.38 8.52 1.74
C VAL A 148 -6.97 9.91 2.23
N LYS A 149 -7.84 10.63 2.95
CA LYS A 149 -7.48 11.92 3.57
C LYS A 149 -6.38 11.78 4.63
N LYS A 150 -6.42 10.71 5.42
CA LYS A 150 -5.43 10.45 6.48
C LYS A 150 -4.14 9.84 5.94
N ASN A 151 -4.21 9.11 4.82
CA ASN A 151 -3.10 8.35 4.28
C ASN A 151 -2.77 8.82 2.85
N GLU A 152 -1.84 9.75 2.72
CA GLU A 152 -1.36 10.24 1.43
C GLU A 152 -0.74 9.12 0.58
N GLY A 153 -0.79 9.29 -0.74
CA GLY A 153 -0.06 8.44 -1.69
C GLY A 153 -0.80 7.19 -2.17
N VAL A 154 -2.11 7.11 -2.01
CA VAL A 154 -2.89 6.16 -2.80
C VAL A 154 -2.87 6.61 -4.27
N GLU A 155 -2.31 5.81 -5.18
CA GLU A 155 -2.25 6.13 -6.63
C GLU A 155 -3.53 5.74 -7.35
N PHE A 156 -4.09 4.59 -6.98
CA PHE A 156 -5.35 4.11 -7.52
C PHE A 156 -6.00 3.09 -6.58
N LEU A 157 -7.31 2.96 -6.75
CA LEU A 157 -8.19 2.16 -5.91
C LEU A 157 -8.59 0.87 -6.64
N ILE A 158 -8.62 -0.26 -5.97
CA ILE A 158 -9.27 -1.48 -6.46
C ILE A 158 -10.42 -1.79 -5.51
N VAL A 159 -11.64 -1.79 -6.05
CA VAL A 159 -12.86 -2.10 -5.30
C VAL A 159 -13.45 -3.39 -5.85
N LYS A 160 -13.63 -4.38 -4.97
CA LYS A 160 -14.57 -5.47 -5.21
C LYS A 160 -15.90 -5.07 -4.55
N PRO A 161 -16.94 -4.73 -5.33
CA PRO A 161 -18.25 -4.40 -4.77
C PRO A 161 -18.89 -5.63 -4.14
N SER A 162 -19.71 -5.40 -3.11
CA SER A 162 -20.56 -6.41 -2.48
C SER A 162 -21.53 -7.07 -3.47
N HIS A 163 -21.77 -8.37 -3.32
CA HIS A 163 -22.81 -9.09 -4.09
C HIS A 163 -24.23 -8.66 -3.72
N LYS A 164 -24.40 -7.92 -2.62
CA LYS A 164 -25.69 -7.40 -2.16
C LYS A 164 -26.12 -6.14 -2.91
N HIS A 165 -25.20 -5.51 -3.63
CA HIS A 165 -25.47 -4.27 -4.33
C HIS A 165 -26.04 -4.57 -5.71
N SER A 166 -27.07 -3.82 -6.07
CA SER A 166 -27.50 -3.75 -7.47
C SER A 166 -26.45 -3.03 -8.32
N GLN A 167 -26.44 -3.31 -9.62
CA GLN A 167 -25.55 -2.60 -10.56
C GLN A 167 -25.66 -1.07 -10.46
N ALA A 168 -26.87 -0.55 -10.22
CA ALA A 168 -27.11 0.88 -10.07
C ALA A 168 -26.52 1.45 -8.76
N GLU A 169 -26.49 0.65 -7.68
CA GLU A 169 -25.86 1.04 -6.42
C GLU A 169 -24.34 1.06 -6.54
N ASP A 170 -23.74 0.07 -7.20
CA ASP A 170 -22.31 0.05 -7.50
C ASP A 170 -21.89 1.30 -8.28
N GLU A 171 -22.60 1.60 -9.38
CA GLU A 171 -22.32 2.78 -10.20
C GLU A 171 -22.44 4.08 -9.40
N ARG A 172 -23.40 4.16 -8.48
CA ARG A 172 -23.59 5.32 -7.60
C ARG A 172 -22.46 5.47 -6.60
N ILE A 173 -22.04 4.39 -5.94
CA ILE A 173 -20.93 4.38 -4.98
C ILE A 173 -19.65 4.79 -5.68
N ILE A 174 -19.38 4.18 -6.84
CA ILE A 174 -18.22 4.45 -7.67
C ILE A 174 -18.16 5.91 -8.11
N LYS A 175 -19.28 6.42 -8.65
CA LYS A 175 -19.36 7.82 -9.07
C LYS A 175 -19.09 8.75 -7.88
N GLY A 176 -19.66 8.44 -6.71
CA GLY A 176 -19.40 9.19 -5.48
C GLY A 176 -17.94 9.15 -5.03
N ILE A 177 -17.27 8.01 -5.15
CA ILE A 177 -15.84 7.86 -4.83
C ILE A 177 -15.00 8.68 -5.82
N TRP A 178 -15.26 8.55 -7.13
CA TRP A 178 -14.50 9.24 -8.16
C TRP A 178 -14.65 10.77 -8.10
N GLU A 179 -15.88 11.28 -8.00
CA GLU A 179 -16.15 12.72 -7.91
C GLU A 179 -15.49 13.37 -6.69
N ARG A 180 -15.32 12.63 -5.59
CA ARG A 180 -14.82 13.16 -4.32
C ARG A 180 -13.33 12.94 -4.10
N LEU A 181 -12.78 11.82 -4.58
CA LEU A 181 -11.36 11.47 -4.39
C LEU A 181 -10.48 11.88 -5.56
N GLY A 182 -11.04 11.98 -6.78
CA GLY A 182 -10.26 12.23 -7.99
C GLY A 182 -9.24 11.12 -8.31
N LEU A 183 -9.34 9.96 -7.67
CA LEU A 183 -8.43 8.85 -7.85
C LEU A 183 -8.93 7.92 -8.97
N PRO A 184 -8.04 7.42 -9.84
CA PRO A 184 -8.36 6.30 -10.71
C PRO A 184 -8.80 5.10 -9.87
N PHE A 185 -9.83 4.39 -10.33
CA PHE A 185 -10.29 3.18 -9.66
C PHE A 185 -10.52 2.06 -10.67
N ILE A 186 -10.40 0.83 -10.20
CA ILE A 186 -10.70 -0.38 -10.94
C ILE A 186 -11.79 -1.11 -10.19
N LEU A 187 -12.91 -1.33 -10.88
CA LEU A 187 -14.00 -2.15 -10.37
C LEU A 187 -13.82 -3.58 -10.87
N VAL A 188 -13.74 -4.53 -9.96
CA VAL A 188 -13.64 -5.94 -10.32
C VAL A 188 -15.02 -6.58 -10.15
N LYS A 189 -15.70 -6.86 -11.26
CA LYS A 189 -16.94 -7.64 -11.31
C LYS A 189 -16.62 -9.08 -11.69
N GLU A 190 -17.22 -10.03 -10.99
CA GLU A 190 -17.15 -11.43 -11.39
C GLU A 190 -17.94 -11.63 -12.69
N ARG A 191 -17.41 -12.44 -13.61
CA ARG A 191 -18.20 -12.90 -14.75
C ARG A 191 -19.29 -13.81 -14.19
N GLY A 192 -20.54 -13.36 -14.26
CA GLY A 192 -21.65 -14.00 -13.56
C GLY A 192 -21.73 -15.51 -13.79
N ALA A 193 -22.06 -16.23 -12.71
CA ALA A 193 -22.91 -17.41 -12.81
C ALA A 193 -24.17 -16.99 -13.59
N MET A 194 -24.31 -17.51 -14.80
CA MET A 194 -25.60 -17.60 -15.48
C MET A 194 -26.43 -18.71 -14.83
#